data_AF-A0A7S1ET70-F1
#
_entry.id   AF-A0A7S1ET70-F1
#
_cell.length_a   1.000
_cell.length_b   1.000
_cell.length_c   1.000
_cell.angle_alpha   90.00
_cell.angle_beta   90.00
_cell.angle_gamma   90.00
#
_symmetry.space_group_name_H-M   'P 1'
#
loop_
_entity.id
_entity.type
_entity.pdbx_description
1 polymer ?
#
loop_
_entity_poly.entity_id
_entity_poly.type
_entity_poly.pdbx_seq_one_letter_code
_entity_poly.pdbx_strand_id
1 'polypeptide(L)'
;LLGERYSIELGMQFGEPSVYSAMKRFRQTGVDRIVVVPMFPQYASSTTGSAVEIVYKEAAKLYSTPYLHIIPAFYDHPAYIASYAEVIGREIGPRCSKYDHLLMSFHGVPQDHCTKTD
;
A
#
# COMPACT_ATOMS: atom_id res chain seq x y z
N LEU A 1 -7.79 10.35 14.48
CA LEU A 1 -7.73 9.30 13.44
C LEU A 1 -6.85 8.11 13.82
N LEU A 2 -5.76 8.23 14.58
CA LEU A 2 -5.17 7.07 15.30
C LEU A 2 -4.78 7.40 16.76
N GLY A 3 -4.58 8.68 17.08
CA GLY A 3 -4.24 9.15 18.44
C GLY A 3 -2.73 9.13 18.69
N GLU A 4 -2.30 9.66 19.84
CA GLU A 4 -0.87 9.87 20.17
C GLU A 4 -0.06 8.58 20.37
N ARG A 5 -0.75 7.43 20.46
CA ARG A 5 -0.10 6.11 20.60
C ARG A 5 0.49 5.56 19.31
N TYR A 6 0.20 6.20 18.17
CA TYR A 6 0.67 5.73 16.86
C TYR A 6 1.58 6.77 16.22
N SER A 7 2.75 6.32 15.78
CA SER A 7 3.62 7.09 14.89
C SER A 7 3.35 6.64 13.45
N ILE A 8 3.27 7.59 12.53
CA ILE A 8 3.00 7.34 11.10
C ILE A 8 4.19 7.84 10.31
N GLU A 9 4.70 6.98 9.43
CA GLU A 9 5.81 7.30 8.54
C GLU A 9 5.48 6.86 7.12
N LEU A 10 5.88 7.69 6.15
CA LEU A 10 5.88 7.31 4.75
C LEU A 10 7.18 6.57 4.43
N GLY A 11 7.08 5.51 3.63
CA GLY A 11 8.20 4.69 3.20
C GLY A 11 8.11 4.37 1.71
N MET A 12 8.82 5.14 0.90
CA MET A 12 8.93 4.93 -0.54
C MET A 12 9.89 3.77 -0.83
N GLN A 13 9.53 2.92 -1.81
CA GLN A 13 10.43 1.92 -2.38
C GLN A 13 11.55 2.59 -3.17
N PHE A 14 11.18 3.62 -3.93
CA PHE A 14 12.05 4.44 -4.75
C PHE A 14 11.76 5.90 -4.41
N GLY A 15 12.70 6.58 -3.77
CA GLY A 15 12.57 7.99 -3.37
C GLY A 15 12.59 8.20 -1.85
N GLU A 16 12.36 9.46 -1.46
CA GLU A 16 12.37 9.89 -0.06
C GLU A 16 11.00 10.45 0.35
N PRO A 17 10.53 10.19 1.59
CA PRO A 17 11.19 9.40 2.63
C PRO A 17 11.22 7.89 2.29
N SER A 18 12.38 7.26 2.41
CA SER A 18 12.57 5.82 2.11
C SER A 18 12.09 4.93 3.24
N VAL A 19 11.78 3.65 2.94
CA VAL A 19 11.45 2.62 3.96
C VAL A 19 12.52 2.55 5.05
N TYR A 20 13.80 2.62 4.67
CA TYR A 20 14.91 2.68 5.62
C TYR A 20 14.80 3.87 6.58
N SER A 21 14.54 5.07 6.04
CA SER A 21 14.44 6.29 6.86
C SER A 21 13.27 6.21 7.84
N ALA A 22 12.12 5.65 7.42
CA ALA A 22 10.96 5.42 8.26
C ALA A 22 11.26 4.43 9.41
N MET A 23 11.84 3.28 9.09
CA MET A 23 12.21 2.27 10.10
C MET A 23 13.27 2.79 11.08
N LYS A 24 14.19 3.65 10.63
CA LYS A 24 15.15 4.32 11.50
C LYS A 24 14.45 5.26 12.48
N ARG A 25 13.51 6.08 12.01
CA ARG A 25 12.73 7.00 12.87
C ARG A 25 11.90 6.24 13.90
N PHE A 26 11.23 5.16 13.51
CA PHE A 26 10.52 4.28 14.43
C PHE A 26 11.43 3.70 15.52
N ARG A 27 12.64 3.26 15.18
CA ARG A 27 13.58 2.75 16.19
C ARG A 27 14.01 3.85 17.17
N GLN A 28 14.28 5.04 16.67
CA GLN A 28 14.74 6.16 17.51
C GLN A 28 13.67 6.59 18.53
N THR A 29 12.40 6.33 18.25
CA THR A 29 11.28 6.61 19.15
C THR A 29 10.80 5.39 19.94
N GLY A 30 11.54 4.27 19.88
CA GLY A 30 11.24 3.06 20.66
C GLY A 30 10.06 2.24 20.12
N VAL A 31 9.65 2.44 18.87
CA VAL A 31 8.61 1.62 18.23
C VAL A 31 9.15 0.22 17.93
N ASP A 32 8.48 -0.78 18.47
CA ASP A 32 8.81 -2.21 18.33
C ASP A 32 7.76 -3.01 17.54
N ARG A 33 6.58 -2.41 17.28
CA ARG A 33 5.49 -2.98 16.48
C ARG A 33 5.18 -2.07 15.30
N ILE A 34 5.37 -2.58 14.09
CA ILE A 34 5.18 -1.83 12.85
C ILE A 34 4.07 -2.51 12.04
N VAL A 35 3.05 -1.73 11.73
CA VAL A 35 2.02 -2.11 10.74
C VAL A 35 2.42 -1.50 9.41
N VAL A 36 2.63 -2.34 8.41
CA VAL A 36 2.96 -1.92 7.05
C VAL A 36 1.68 -1.93 6.24
N VAL A 37 1.31 -0.78 5.70
CA VAL A 37 0.16 -0.61 4.82
C VAL A 37 0.66 -0.33 3.40
N PRO A 38 0.74 -1.34 2.52
CA PRO A 38 1.03 -1.09 1.11
C PRO A 38 -0.03 -0.17 0.52
N MET A 39 0.38 0.93 -0.12
CA MET A 39 -0.55 1.89 -0.75
C MET A 39 -1.09 1.40 -2.11
N PHE A 40 -1.11 0.09 -2.30
CA PHE A 40 -1.64 -0.60 -3.48
C PHE A 40 -2.80 -1.50 -3.04
N PRO A 41 -4.06 -1.15 -3.38
CA PRO A 41 -5.23 -1.93 -2.97
C PRO A 41 -5.20 -3.36 -3.52
N GLN A 42 -4.72 -3.53 -4.76
CA GLN A 42 -4.50 -4.82 -5.42
C GLN A 42 -3.07 -5.30 -5.16
N TYR A 43 -2.90 -6.60 -4.90
CA TYR A 43 -1.57 -7.19 -4.83
C TYR A 43 -0.99 -7.38 -6.23
N ALA A 44 0.25 -6.94 -6.41
CA ALA A 44 1.12 -7.42 -7.47
C ALA A 44 2.53 -7.63 -6.91
N SER A 45 3.23 -8.65 -7.41
CA SER A 45 4.62 -8.92 -6.98
C SER A 45 5.54 -7.73 -7.26
N SER A 46 5.32 -7.01 -8.36
CA SER A 46 6.11 -5.84 -8.77
C SER A 46 5.87 -4.58 -7.93
N THR A 47 4.82 -4.54 -7.10
CA THR A 47 4.49 -3.38 -6.27
C THR A 47 4.49 -3.75 -4.79
N THR A 48 3.46 -4.46 -4.32
CA THR A 48 3.31 -4.88 -2.93
C THR A 48 4.39 -5.87 -2.53
N GLY A 49 4.67 -6.87 -3.38
CA GLY A 49 5.72 -7.86 -3.12
C GLY A 49 7.08 -7.20 -2.92
N SER A 50 7.49 -6.35 -3.87
CA SER A 50 8.73 -5.56 -3.80
C SER A 50 8.78 -4.65 -2.55
N ALA A 51 7.69 -3.96 -2.19
CA ALA A 51 7.66 -3.14 -0.98
C ALA A 51 7.90 -3.96 0.29
N VAL A 52 7.24 -5.11 0.40
CA VAL A 52 7.34 -6.02 1.53
C VAL A 52 8.73 -6.64 1.62
N GLU A 53 9.33 -7.00 0.48
CA GLU A 53 10.71 -7.48 0.39
C GLU A 53 11.68 -6.44 0.97
N ILE A 54 11.54 -5.17 0.61
CA ILE A 54 12.40 -4.09 1.14
C ILE A 54 12.23 -3.97 2.66
N VAL A 55 11.00 -4.01 3.18
CA VAL A 55 10.76 -3.96 4.63
C VAL A 55 11.45 -5.12 5.34
N TYR A 56 11.29 -6.36 4.85
CA TYR A 56 11.93 -7.51 5.47
C TYR A 56 13.45 -7.42 5.40
N LYS A 57 14.02 -6.97 4.27
CA LYS A 57 15.46 -6.75 4.13
C LYS A 57 15.98 -5.71 5.12
N GLU A 58 15.27 -4.60 5.33
CA GLU A 58 15.66 -3.59 6.31
C GLU A 58 15.52 -4.09 7.75
N ALA A 59 14.47 -4.86 8.05
CA ALA A 59 14.26 -5.46 9.37
C ALA A 59 15.32 -6.52 9.71
N ALA A 60 15.76 -7.30 8.72
CA ALA A 60 16.80 -8.32 8.89
C ALA A 60 18.19 -7.75 9.21
N LYS A 61 18.44 -6.47 8.90
CA LYS A 61 19.70 -5.78 9.26
C LYS A 61 19.77 -5.38 10.73
N LEU A 62 18.67 -5.54 11.48
CA LEU A 62 18.54 -5.01 12.83
C LEU A 62 18.89 -6.08 13.85
N TYR A 63 19.63 -5.69 14.90
CA TYR A 63 19.94 -6.60 16.00
C TYR A 63 18.68 -7.11 16.70
N SER A 64 17.72 -6.21 16.95
CA SER A 64 16.38 -6.55 17.43
C SER A 64 15.38 -6.30 16.31
N THR A 65 14.87 -7.37 15.73
CA THR A 65 13.85 -7.29 14.68
C THR A 65 12.50 -6.87 15.28
N PRO A 66 11.84 -5.82 14.76
CA PRO A 66 10.52 -5.42 15.24
C PRO A 66 9.45 -6.45 14.85
N TYR A 67 8.33 -6.44 15.56
CA TYR A 67 7.14 -7.14 15.11
C TYR A 67 6.60 -6.46 13.85
N LEU A 68 6.48 -7.21 12.77
CA LEU A 68 5.96 -6.72 11.49
C LEU A 68 4.59 -7.32 11.22
N HIS A 69 3.61 -6.46 10.93
CA HIS A 69 2.31 -6.86 10.42
C HIS A 69 2.06 -6.22 9.05
N ILE A 70 2.06 -7.03 8.00
CA ILE A 70 1.80 -6.59 6.64
C ILE A 70 0.29 -6.66 6.39
N ILE A 71 -0.33 -5.53 6.06
CA ILE A 71 -1.74 -5.51 5.66
C ILE A 71 -1.88 -6.18 4.28
N PRO A 72 -2.78 -7.15 4.11
CA PRO A 72 -3.02 -7.81 2.83
C PRO A 72 -3.66 -6.85 1.82
N ALA A 73 -3.84 -7.31 0.58
CA ALA A 73 -4.64 -6.58 -0.40
C ALA A 73 -6.04 -6.28 0.16
N PHE A 74 -6.57 -5.10 -0.18
CA PHE A 74 -7.82 -4.57 0.37
C PHE A 74 -8.72 -3.98 -0.73
N TYR A 75 -8.53 -4.41 -1.98
CA TYR A 75 -9.32 -3.95 -3.13
C TYR A 75 -10.82 -4.20 -3.01
N ASP A 76 -11.23 -5.18 -2.21
CA ASP A 76 -12.61 -5.57 -1.94
C ASP A 76 -13.16 -4.98 -0.63
N HIS A 77 -12.35 -4.21 0.10
CA HIS A 77 -12.76 -3.63 1.36
C HIS A 77 -13.91 -2.64 1.15
N PRO A 78 -15.05 -2.76 1.87
CA PRO A 78 -16.23 -1.94 1.61
C PRO A 78 -15.97 -0.44 1.66
N ALA A 79 -15.13 0.02 2.60
CA ALA A 79 -14.77 1.43 2.69
C ALA A 79 -13.90 1.92 1.52
N TYR A 80 -13.05 1.06 0.96
CA TYR A 80 -12.26 1.40 -0.22
C TYR A 80 -13.17 1.55 -1.45
N ILE A 81 -14.07 0.57 -1.67
CA ILE A 81 -15.07 0.62 -2.74
C ILE A 81 -15.96 1.86 -2.61
N ALA A 82 -16.46 2.15 -1.40
CA ALA A 82 -17.30 3.31 -1.14
C ALA A 82 -16.57 4.62 -1.45
N SER A 83 -15.31 4.77 -1.04
CA SER A 83 -14.51 5.97 -1.34
C SER A 83 -14.33 6.18 -2.85
N TYR A 84 -14.11 5.11 -3.60
CA TYR A 84 -13.93 5.19 -5.05
C TYR A 84 -15.25 5.49 -5.76
N ALA A 85 -16.35 4.88 -5.31
CA ALA A 85 -17.69 5.15 -5.80
C ALA A 85 -18.12 6.60 -5.55
N GLU A 86 -17.77 7.17 -4.39
CA GLU A 86 -18.04 8.57 -4.07
C GLU A 86 -17.30 9.51 -5.03
N VAL A 87 -16.01 9.27 -5.27
CA VAL A 87 -15.21 10.05 -6.21
C VAL A 87 -15.80 9.95 -7.62
N ILE A 88 -16.06 8.75 -8.13
CA ILE A 88 -16.64 8.56 -9.46
C ILE A 88 -18.02 9.22 -9.54
N GLY A 89 -18.88 9.00 -8.55
CA GLY A 89 -20.23 9.55 -8.49
C GLY A 89 -20.24 11.08 -8.50
N ARG A 90 -19.28 11.71 -7.83
CA ARG A 90 -19.11 13.17 -7.87
C ARG A 90 -18.71 13.67 -9.25
N GLU A 91 -17.76 13.01 -9.92
CA GLU A 91 -17.20 13.50 -11.19
C GLU A 91 -18.14 13.26 -12.39
N ILE A 92 -18.78 12.08 -12.46
CA ILE A 92 -19.60 11.69 -13.62
C ILE A 92 -21.09 11.54 -13.33
N GLY A 93 -21.51 11.40 -12.07
CA GLY A 93 -22.91 11.17 -11.68
C GLY A 93 -23.89 12.17 -12.31
N PRO A 94 -23.67 13.50 -12.24
CA PRO A 94 -24.57 14.49 -12.82
C PRO A 94 -24.76 14.38 -14.35
N ARG A 95 -23.85 13.68 -15.04
CA ARG A 95 -23.86 13.51 -16.50
C ARG A 95 -23.80 12.04 -16.90
N CYS A 96 -24.11 11.11 -16.00
CA CYS A 96 -23.91 9.67 -16.21
C CYS A 96 -24.64 9.18 -17.47
N SER A 97 -25.85 9.69 -17.73
CA SER A 97 -26.64 9.36 -18.92
C SER A 97 -26.07 9.84 -20.25
N LYS A 98 -24.97 10.62 -20.25
CA LYS A 98 -24.26 11.07 -21.46
C LYS A 98 -23.13 10.13 -21.88
N TYR A 99 -22.84 9.11 -21.09
CA TYR A 99 -21.74 8.18 -21.33
C TYR A 99 -22.29 6.78 -21.55
N ASP A 100 -21.81 6.09 -22.59
CA ASP A 100 -22.16 4.70 -22.87
C ASP A 100 -21.32 3.72 -22.04
N HIS A 101 -20.11 4.13 -21.65
CA HIS A 101 -19.13 3.27 -20.97
C HIS A 101 -18.35 4.02 -19.88
N LEU A 102 -17.97 3.27 -18.85
CA LEU A 102 -16.97 3.64 -17.87
C LEU A 102 -15.74 2.74 -18.06
N LEU A 103 -14.61 3.33 -18.48
CA LEU A 103 -13.36 2.60 -18.65
C LEU A 103 -12.54 2.66 -17.36
N MET A 104 -12.37 1.51 -16.69
CA MET A 104 -11.39 1.36 -15.62
C MET A 104 -10.06 0.94 -16.23
N SER A 105 -9.03 1.77 -16.05
CA SER A 105 -7.69 1.52 -16.58
C SER A 105 -6.71 1.25 -15.46
N PHE A 106 -5.96 0.16 -15.57
CA PHE A 106 -4.94 -0.26 -14.61
C PHE A 106 -3.60 -0.39 -15.33
N HIS A 107 -2.50 -0.31 -14.59
CA HIS A 107 -1.18 -0.59 -15.15
C HIS A 107 -1.09 -2.05 -15.60
N GLY A 108 -0.71 -2.26 -16.86
CA GLY A 108 -0.39 -3.58 -17.38
C GLY A 108 0.80 -4.20 -16.65
N VAL A 109 0.82 -5.52 -16.58
CA VAL A 109 1.95 -6.29 -16.06
C VAL A 109 2.50 -7.21 -17.15
N PRO A 110 3.79 -7.57 -17.11
CA PRO A 110 4.34 -8.58 -18.03
C PRO A 110 3.52 -9.86 -17.99
N GLN A 111 3.32 -10.51 -19.16
CA GLN A 111 2.51 -11.73 -19.26
C GLN A 111 2.98 -12.83 -18.30
N ASP A 112 4.28 -12.97 -18.13
CA ASP A 112 4.87 -13.94 -17.19
C ASP A 112 4.43 -13.70 -15.73
N HIS A 113 4.10 -12.46 -15.34
CA HIS A 113 3.59 -12.19 -13.99
C HIS A 113 2.14 -12.66 -13.80
N CYS A 114 1.39 -12.83 -14.90
CA CYS A 114 0.03 -13.36 -14.85
C CYS A 114 0.00 -14.89 -14.79
N THR A 115 1.03 -15.55 -15.33
CA THR A 115 1.11 -17.02 -15.39
C THR A 115 1.99 -17.61 -14.29
N LYS A 116 2.93 -16.83 -13.74
CA LYS A 116 3.67 -17.21 -12.54
C LYS A 116 2.72 -17.33 -11.36
N THR A 117 2.49 -18.57 -10.99
CA THR A 117 1.98 -18.98 -9.69
C THR A 117 3.12 -19.79 -9.08
N ASP A 118 3.49 -19.47 -7.84
CA ASP A 118 4.40 -20.33 -7.08
C ASP A 118 3.73 -21.70 -6.83
#